data_AF-A0A0W0Y1E9-F1
#
_entry.id   AF-A0A0W0Y1E9-F1
#
_cell.length_a   1.000
_cell.length_b   1.000
_cell.length_c   1.000
_cell.angle_alpha   90.00
_cell.angle_beta   90.00
_cell.angle_gamma   90.00
#
_symmetry.space_group_name_H-M   'P 1'
#
loop_
_entity.id
_entity.type
_entity.pdbx_description
1 polymer ?
#
loop_
_entity_poly.entity_id
_entity_poly.type
_entity_poly.pdbx_seq_one_letter_code
_entity_poly.pdbx_strand_id
1 'polypeptide(L)' 'MSKKDIDKAFVSPIDKFLFQFDAEHEKSASQKKEIKKHKRIFYFRDHANRDNNKEEIWEDF' A
#
# COMPACT_ATOMS: atom_id res chain seq x y z
N MET A 1 -30.06 -15.19 7.98
CA MET A 1 -28.58 -15.15 7.90
C MET A 1 -28.06 -16.55 8.18
N SER A 2 -27.20 -17.06 7.30
CA SER A 2 -26.68 -18.44 7.38
C SER A 2 -25.76 -18.58 8.60
N LYS A 3 -25.71 -19.76 9.24
CA LYS A 3 -24.78 -20.05 10.35
C LYS A 3 -23.29 -19.91 10.00
N LYS A 4 -22.96 -19.55 8.75
CA LYS A 4 -21.61 -19.35 8.23
C LYS A 4 -21.38 -17.94 7.66
N ASP A 5 -22.12 -16.93 8.14
CA ASP A 5 -21.76 -15.53 7.85
C ASP A 5 -20.49 -15.17 8.64
N ILE A 6 -19.34 -15.28 7.97
CA ILE A 6 -18.06 -14.79 8.49
C ILE A 6 -18.12 -13.26 8.45
N ASP A 7 -17.71 -12.62 9.55
CA ASP A 7 -17.55 -11.18 9.61
C ASP A 7 -16.44 -10.75 8.64
N LYS A 8 -16.83 -10.15 7.51
CA LYS A 8 -15.91 -9.64 6.48
C LYS A 8 -15.21 -8.35 6.89
N ALA A 9 -15.65 -7.72 7.98
CA ALA A 9 -15.04 -6.53 8.57
C ALA A 9 -14.21 -6.87 9.82
N PHE A 10 -13.89 -8.15 10.04
CA PHE A 10 -13.05 -8.56 11.15
C PHE A 10 -11.67 -7.88 11.05
N VAL A 11 -11.32 -7.13 12.10
CA VAL A 11 -9.98 -6.54 12.29
C VAL A 11 -9.30 -7.33 13.40
N SER A 12 -8.11 -7.86 13.11
CA SER A 12 -7.37 -8.67 14.08
C SER A 12 -6.96 -7.83 15.30
N PRO A 13 -6.82 -8.45 16.49
CA PRO A 13 -6.29 -7.76 17.66
C PRO A 13 -4.91 -7.14 17.41
N ILE A 14 -4.09 -7.77 16.57
CA ILE A 14 -2.75 -7.29 16.21
C ILE A 14 -2.86 -6.00 15.39
N ASP A 15 -3.74 -5.95 14.40
CA ASP A 15 -3.95 -4.74 13.58
C ASP A 15 -4.43 -3.58 14.45
N LYS A 16 -5.33 -3.84 15.40
CA LYS A 16 -5.78 -2.85 16.38
C LYS A 16 -4.63 -2.32 17.24
N PHE A 17 -3.79 -3.22 17.73
CA PHE A 17 -2.63 -2.88 18.55
C PHE A 17 -1.63 -2.02 17.76
N LEU A 18 -1.25 -2.45 16.55
CA LEU A 18 -0.29 -1.73 15.72
C LEU A 18 -0.81 -0.34 15.34
N PHE A 19 -2.10 -0.24 15.00
CA PHE A 19 -2.73 1.04 14.71
C PHE A 19 -2.68 1.99 15.92
N GLN A 20 -3.04 1.49 17.12
CA GLN A 20 -3.00 2.30 18.34
C GLN A 20 -1.57 2.74 18.66
N PHE A 21 -0.60 1.83 18.56
CA PHE A 21 0.80 2.12 18.79
C PHE A 21 1.31 3.24 17.86
N ASP A 22 1.00 3.17 16.56
CA ASP A 22 1.37 4.18 15.58
C ASP A 22 0.71 5.55 15.82
N ALA A 23 -0.45 5.58 16.49
CA ALA A 23 -1.17 6.80 16.82
C ALA A 23 -0.63 7.49 18.08
N GLU A 24 -0.19 6.71 19.07
CA GLU A 24 0.32 7.21 20.35
C GLU A 24 1.82 7.56 20.31
N HIS A 25 2.57 6.99 19.36
CA HIS A 25 4.02 7.15 19.32
C HIS A 25 4.46 7.98 18.11
N GLU A 26 5.36 8.94 18.35
CA GLU A 26 5.94 9.72 17.27
C GLU A 26 6.85 8.86 16.39
N LYS A 27 6.78 9.12 15.08
CA LYS A 27 7.62 8.44 14.09
C LYS A 27 9.07 8.83 14.26
N SER A 28 9.94 7.83 14.32
CA SER A 28 11.39 8.01 14.36
C SER A 28 11.92 8.66 13.08
N ALA A 29 13.16 9.15 13.14
CA ALA A 29 13.81 9.74 11.97
C ALA A 29 13.98 8.74 10.81
N SER A 30 14.25 7.47 11.10
CA SER A 30 14.35 6.42 10.06
C SER A 30 12.99 6.13 9.43
N GLN A 31 11.93 6.00 10.23
CA GLN A 31 10.56 5.80 9.74
C GLN A 31 10.09 6.96 8.86
N LYS A 32 10.40 8.21 9.24
CA LYS A 32 10.11 9.39 8.40
C LYS A 32 10.84 9.34 7.05
N LYS A 33 12.10 8.89 7.02
CA LYS A 33 12.86 8.69 5.76
C LYS A 33 12.22 7.62 4.87
N GLU A 34 11.79 6.52 5.47
CA GLU A 34 11.13 5.42 4.77
C GLU A 34 9.78 5.84 4.17
N ILE A 35 8.95 6.56 4.93
CA ILE A 35 7.69 7.13 4.43
C ILE A 35 7.94 8.02 3.21
N LYS A 36 8.98 8.89 3.27
CA LYS A 36 9.34 9.75 2.13
C LYS A 36 9.78 8.94 0.92
N LYS A 37 10.54 7.86 1.11
CA LYS A 37 10.96 6.94 0.05
C LYS A 37 9.73 6.31 -0.62
N HIS A 38 8.82 5.73 0.15
CA HIS A 38 7.62 5.09 -0.42
C HIS A 38 6.70 6.08 -1.13
N LYS A 39 6.49 7.29 -0.57
CA LYS A 39 5.75 8.36 -1.25
C LYS A 39 6.35 8.69 -2.63
N ARG A 40 7.69 8.76 -2.72
CA ARG A 40 8.39 9.01 -3.98
C ARG A 40 8.20 7.86 -4.98
N ILE A 41 8.28 6.62 -4.53
CA ILE A 41 8.05 5.44 -5.38
C ILE A 41 6.61 5.44 -5.92
N PHE A 42 5.62 5.67 -5.06
CA PHE A 42 4.22 5.74 -5.49
C PHE A 42 3.99 6.84 -6.52
N TYR A 43 4.55 8.03 -6.28
CA TYR A 43 4.46 9.12 -7.26
C TYR A 43 4.98 8.70 -8.63
N PHE A 44 6.18 8.10 -8.70
CA PHE A 44 6.76 7.67 -9.98
C PHE A 44 6.03 6.50 -10.61
N ARG A 45 5.44 5.59 -9.82
CA ARG A 45 4.62 4.50 -10.35
C ARG A 45 3.36 5.05 -11.01
N ASP A 46 2.68 5.96 -10.32
CA ASP A 46 1.36 6.46 -10.72
C ASP A 46 1.46 7.52 -11.83
N HIS A 47 2.57 8.27 -11.88
CA HIS A 47 2.86 9.30 -12.88
C HIS A 47 4.01 8.89 -13.79
N ALA A 48 4.24 7.59 -13.97
CA ALA A 48 5.23 7.10 -14.92
C ALA A 48 4.86 7.66 -16.30
N ASN A 49 5.72 8.50 -16.87
CA ASN A 49 5.54 8.96 -18.24
C ASN A 49 5.84 7.77 -19.16
N ARG A 50 4.81 6.97 -19.41
CA ARG A 50 4.90 5.82 -20.30
C ARG A 50 5.08 6.40 -21.70
N ASP A 51 6.21 6.11 -22.31
CA ASP A 51 6.37 6.34 -23.73
C ASP A 51 5.31 5.47 -24.44
N ASN A 52 4.34 6.12 -25.07
CA ASN A 52 3.27 5.43 -25.82
C ASN A 52 3.81 4.79 -27.11
N ASN A 53 5.09 5.00 -27.44
CA ASN A 53 5.78 4.40 -28.58
C ASN A 53 6.31 2.98 -28.32
N LYS A 54 5.81 2.27 -27.31
CA LYS A 54 6.11 0.85 -27.18
C LYS A 54 5.21 0.10 -28.14
N GLU A 55 5.78 -0.23 -29.30
CA GLU A 55 5.35 -1.30 -30.19
C GLU A 55 4.70 -2.41 -29.35
N GLU A 56 3.48 -2.80 -29.72
CA GLU A 56 2.73 -3.84 -29.04
C GLU A 56 3.61 -5.10 -28.94
N ILE A 57 4.02 -5.42 -27.71
CA ILE A 57 4.86 -6.58 -27.37
C ILE A 57 4.17 -7.92 -27.77
N TRP A 58 2.91 -7.84 -28.22
CA TRP A 58 2.04 -8.95 -28.57
C TRP A 58 1.80 -9.12 -30.07
N GLU A 59 2.32 -8.24 -30.92
CA GLU A 59 2.17 -8.38 -32.39
C GLU A 59 2.99 -9.57 -32.95
N ASP A 60 4.02 -10.03 -32.22
CA ASP A 60 4.96 -11.08 -32.66
C ASP A 60 4.76 -12.46 -32.00
N PHE A 61 3.60 -12.74 -31.37
CA PHE A 61 3.28 -14.04 -30.74
C PHE A 61 2.09 -14.77 -31.36
#